data_AF-A0A956UCZ6-F1
#
_entry.id   AF-A0A956UCZ6-F1
#
_cell.length_a   1.000
_cell.length_b   1.000
_cell.length_c   1.000
_cell.angle_alpha   90.00
_cell.angle_beta   90.00
_cell.angle_gamma   90.00
#
_symmetry.space_group_name_H-M   'P 1'
#
loop_
_entity.id
_entity.type
_entity.pdbx_description
1 polymer ?
#
loop_
_entity_poly.entity_id
_entity_poly.type
_entity_poly.pdbx_seq_one_letter_code
_entity_poly.pdbx_strand_id
1 'polypeptide(L)'
;SRSGFTLRQPRVNSFGRLSVSTKSSVTDAEQYNFESLDFGDRAFDNWTVLSGYADRLVSRGLTVVAPQDRYAVLCPEKWGEKFFDEMQQKFCWQILDVQGMSIHLTLDWQSVNEDSIKFLEAVNPKKEKLKAVVVRLNTREAGISIEPIAFLRDGEKENDTVLNIAFDFDRIISVQSGLLERLRKKFGRDKIATRMTVAGPGSAAGDDDIDELGLQQAGGAMLPSSLRRLLEDAGVMVTHMAESGVYILSDSQKQKALALKERLGACGLTALAEALGAMALYDSADGKNRDNSCRSSVAANLLISSYLLNLHWQVINGGALNEV
;
A
#
# COMPACT_ATOMS: atom_id res chain seq x y z
N SER A 1 17.70 -6.77 26.81
CA SER A 1 18.40 -7.81 26.01
C SER A 1 17.88 -7.71 24.59
N ARG A 2 18.72 -7.78 23.55
CA ARG A 2 18.22 -7.85 22.14
C ARG A 2 17.77 -9.29 21.89
N SER A 3 16.66 -9.48 21.17
CA SER A 3 16.14 -10.82 20.88
C SER A 3 17.22 -11.71 20.25
N GLY A 4 17.57 -12.79 20.95
CA GLY A 4 18.48 -13.81 20.43
C GLY A 4 17.71 -14.72 19.48
N PHE A 5 17.96 -14.59 18.18
CA PHE A 5 17.56 -15.60 17.21
C PHE A 5 18.66 -15.74 16.16
N THR A 6 18.85 -16.97 15.67
CA THR A 6 19.81 -17.27 14.61
C THR A 6 19.06 -17.53 13.33
N LEU A 7 19.23 -16.67 12.33
CA LEU A 7 18.71 -16.93 10.99
C LEU A 7 19.63 -17.94 10.31
N ARG A 8 19.13 -19.13 9.97
CA ARG A 8 19.83 -20.14 9.20
C ARG A 8 19.65 -19.90 7.71
N GLN A 9 20.75 -20.03 6.98
CA GLN A 9 20.83 -19.83 5.53
C GLN A 9 20.30 -18.46 5.05
N PRO A 10 20.64 -17.33 5.71
CA PRO A 10 20.23 -16.03 5.23
C PRO A 10 20.85 -15.78 3.85
N ARG A 11 20.02 -15.63 2.82
CA ARG A 11 20.50 -15.05 1.57
C ARG A 11 20.47 -13.54 1.70
N VAL A 12 21.59 -12.91 1.40
CA VAL A 12 21.72 -11.45 1.35
C VAL A 12 22.01 -11.10 -0.09
N ASN A 13 21.26 -10.14 -0.66
CA ASN A 13 21.54 -9.67 -2.02
C ASN A 13 22.76 -8.74 -2.05
N SER A 14 23.14 -8.29 -3.25
CA SER A 14 24.26 -7.34 -3.45
C SER A 14 24.10 -6.01 -2.71
N PHE A 15 22.89 -5.66 -2.26
CA PHE A 15 22.59 -4.45 -1.49
C PHE A 15 22.56 -4.67 0.03
N GLY A 16 22.98 -5.84 0.52
CA GLY A 16 22.96 -6.13 1.95
C GLY A 16 21.56 -6.45 2.49
N ARG A 17 20.55 -6.62 1.64
CA ARG A 17 19.17 -6.94 2.07
C ARG A 17 18.94 -8.44 2.14
N LEU A 18 18.27 -8.89 3.20
CA LEU A 18 17.77 -10.26 3.30
C LEU A 18 16.83 -10.55 2.13
N SER A 19 17.13 -11.61 1.40
CA SER A 19 16.34 -12.11 0.29
C SER A 19 15.53 -13.30 0.75
N VAL A 20 14.26 -13.34 0.37
CA VAL A 20 13.39 -14.48 0.62
C VAL A 20 13.98 -15.71 -0.07
N SER A 21 14.31 -16.71 0.72
CA SER A 21 14.70 -18.04 0.27
C SER A 21 13.75 -19.01 0.94
N THR A 22 13.22 -19.97 0.19
CA THR A 22 12.40 -21.06 0.74
C THR A 22 13.15 -21.92 1.76
N LYS A 23 14.47 -21.72 1.89
CA LYS A 23 15.33 -22.44 2.84
C LYS A 23 15.76 -21.61 4.05
N SER A 24 15.43 -20.32 4.10
CA SER A 24 15.72 -19.50 5.28
C SER A 24 14.83 -19.96 6.44
N SER A 25 15.43 -20.32 7.56
CA SER A 25 14.69 -20.65 8.78
C SER A 25 15.26 -19.91 9.98
N VAL A 26 14.47 -19.70 11.02
CA VAL A 26 14.92 -19.11 12.28
C VAL A 26 15.09 -20.25 13.28
N THR A 27 16.27 -20.37 13.88
CA THR A 27 16.54 -21.27 15.01
C THR A 27 16.97 -20.49 16.23
N ASP A 28 16.92 -21.14 17.39
CA ASP A 28 17.44 -20.58 18.65
C ASP A 28 16.78 -19.25 19.02
N ALA A 29 15.51 -19.09 18.63
CA ALA A 29 14.69 -17.98 19.10
C ALA A 29 14.45 -18.19 20.60
N GLU A 30 15.09 -17.36 21.43
CA GLU A 30 14.87 -17.38 22.87
C GLU A 30 13.38 -17.21 23.17
N GLN A 31 12.88 -18.01 24.11
CA GLN A 31 11.51 -17.89 24.58
C GLN A 31 11.40 -16.63 25.43
N TYR A 32 10.38 -15.82 25.16
CA TYR A 32 10.09 -14.61 25.92
C TYR A 32 8.71 -14.71 26.56
N ASN A 33 8.67 -14.47 27.87
CA ASN A 33 7.43 -14.18 28.57
C ASN A 33 7.07 -12.71 28.31
N PHE A 34 5.81 -12.44 27.96
CA PHE A 34 5.33 -11.08 27.76
C PHE A 34 5.60 -10.18 28.97
N GLU A 35 5.46 -10.71 30.19
CA GLU A 35 5.71 -9.96 31.43
C GLU A 35 7.17 -9.55 31.63
N SER A 36 8.11 -10.24 30.97
CA SER A 36 9.54 -9.90 31.03
C SER A 36 10.01 -9.05 29.86
N LEU A 37 9.14 -8.74 28.89
CA LEU A 37 9.47 -7.89 27.76
C LEU A 37 9.46 -6.42 28.18
N ASP A 38 10.64 -5.82 28.21
CA ASP A 38 10.80 -4.39 28.30
C ASP A 38 10.72 -3.76 26.90
N PHE A 39 9.57 -3.15 26.60
CA PHE A 39 9.36 -2.38 25.37
C PHE A 39 9.92 -0.95 25.46
N GLY A 40 10.55 -0.59 26.58
CA GLY A 40 11.11 0.73 26.83
C GLY A 40 10.05 1.83 26.70
N ASP A 41 10.41 2.91 26.00
CA ASP A 41 9.55 4.07 25.78
C ASP A 41 8.52 3.88 24.65
N ARG A 42 8.29 2.63 24.21
CA ARG A 42 7.40 2.29 23.08
C ARG A 42 6.14 1.56 23.48
N ALA A 43 5.97 1.23 24.76
CA ALA A 43 4.71 0.72 25.29
C ALA A 43 3.85 1.86 25.83
N PHE A 44 2.58 1.90 25.42
CA PHE A 44 1.64 2.95 25.79
C PHE A 44 0.33 2.34 26.29
N ASP A 45 -0.05 2.71 27.51
CA ASP A 45 -1.34 2.47 28.14
C ASP A 45 -2.15 3.78 28.29
N ASN A 46 -1.64 4.89 27.75
CA ASN A 46 -2.23 6.23 27.76
C ASN A 46 -2.09 6.88 26.38
N TRP A 47 -3.22 7.26 25.76
CA TRP A 47 -3.21 7.77 24.39
C TRP A 47 -2.68 9.20 24.25
N THR A 48 -2.69 10.00 25.32
CA THR A 48 -2.06 11.33 25.29
C THR A 48 -0.54 11.21 25.19
N VAL A 49 0.05 10.26 25.92
CA VAL A 49 1.50 9.96 25.83
C VAL A 49 1.85 9.42 24.44
N LEU A 50 1.02 8.54 23.88
CA LEU A 50 1.17 8.05 22.50
C LEU A 50 1.14 9.20 21.48
N SER A 51 0.20 10.14 21.61
CA SER A 51 0.12 11.31 20.72
C SER A 51 1.39 12.15 20.78
N GLY A 52 1.89 12.44 21.99
CA GLY A 52 3.16 13.14 22.16
C GLY A 52 4.36 12.38 21.59
N TYR A 53 4.36 11.04 21.68
CA TYR A 53 5.37 10.20 21.02
C TYR A 53 5.30 10.34 19.49
N ALA A 54 4.10 10.25 18.92
CA ALA A 54 3.87 10.32 17.47
C ALA A 54 4.18 11.71 16.88
N ASP A 55 3.92 12.80 17.61
CA ASP A 55 4.26 14.16 17.18
C ASP A 55 5.77 14.34 16.96
N ARG A 56 6.60 13.59 17.70
CA ARG A 56 8.06 13.57 17.52
C ARG A 56 8.49 12.81 16.27
N LEU A 57 7.65 11.92 15.74
CA LEU A 57 7.90 11.20 14.49
C LEU A 57 7.63 12.05 13.26
N VAL A 58 6.84 13.13 13.39
CA VAL A 58 6.64 14.08 12.30
C VAL A 58 7.93 14.84 12.09
N SER A 59 8.63 14.52 11.00
CA SER A 59 9.91 15.11 10.64
C SER A 59 9.76 16.61 10.42
N ARG A 60 10.15 17.41 11.42
CA ARG A 60 10.26 18.87 11.23
C ARG A 60 11.58 19.15 10.51
N GLY A 61 11.54 19.20 9.17
CA GLY A 61 12.68 19.47 8.31
C GLY A 61 13.29 18.22 7.65
N LEU A 62 14.61 18.22 7.44
CA LEU A 62 15.34 17.15 6.72
C LEU A 62 15.78 15.97 7.60
N THR A 63 15.29 15.88 8.84
CA THR A 63 15.65 14.79 9.75
C THR A 63 14.98 13.49 9.32
N VAL A 64 15.78 12.48 9.00
CA VAL A 64 15.28 11.14 8.69
C VAL A 64 14.99 10.40 9.99
N VAL A 65 13.70 10.14 10.24
CA VAL A 65 13.25 9.31 11.37
C VAL A 65 13.59 7.85 11.09
N ALA A 66 14.14 7.15 12.08
CA ALA A 66 14.51 5.77 11.90
C ALA A 66 13.22 4.92 11.72
N PRO A 67 13.15 4.01 10.72
CA PRO A 67 11.92 3.28 10.42
C PRO A 67 11.33 2.53 11.61
N GLN A 68 12.18 2.03 12.50
CA GLN A 68 11.77 1.33 13.72
C GLN A 68 11.01 2.21 14.70
N ASP A 69 11.20 3.54 14.68
CA ASP A 69 10.55 4.45 15.63
C ASP A 69 9.06 4.61 15.33
N ARG A 70 8.61 4.17 14.15
CA ARG A 70 7.19 4.12 13.77
C ARG A 70 6.42 2.98 14.42
N TYR A 71 7.09 2.06 15.12
CA TYR A 71 6.43 0.95 15.78
C TYR A 71 6.25 1.25 17.26
N ALA A 72 5.04 0.96 17.74
CA ALA A 72 4.66 1.10 19.14
C ALA A 72 3.92 -0.17 19.60
N VAL A 73 3.85 -0.34 20.91
CA VAL A 73 3.05 -1.36 21.57
C VAL A 73 1.96 -0.65 22.35
N LEU A 74 0.70 -0.96 22.04
CA LEU A 74 -0.44 -0.41 22.75
C LEU A 74 -0.95 -1.45 23.73
N CYS A 75 -1.17 -1.03 24.97
CA CYS A 75 -1.66 -1.84 26.08
C CYS A 75 -3.08 -1.36 26.43
N PRO A 76 -4.11 -1.75 25.66
CA PRO A 76 -5.46 -1.26 25.88
C PRO A 76 -6.04 -1.84 27.17
N GLU A 77 -6.70 -1.00 27.95
CA GLU A 77 -7.48 -1.40 29.13
C GLU A 77 -8.75 -2.15 28.70
N LYS A 78 -9.38 -1.70 27.61
CA LYS A 78 -10.57 -2.34 27.05
C LYS A 78 -10.53 -2.41 25.53
N TRP A 79 -11.02 -3.53 25.02
CA TRP A 79 -11.29 -3.74 23.60
C TRP A 79 -12.75 -3.38 23.31
N GLY A 80 -12.95 -2.44 22.40
CA GLY A 80 -14.26 -1.96 21.99
C GLY A 80 -14.80 -2.68 20.76
N GLU A 81 -15.74 -2.01 20.09
CA GLU A 81 -16.42 -2.55 18.93
C GLU A 81 -15.54 -2.54 17.68
N LYS A 82 -15.84 -3.48 16.79
CA LYS A 82 -15.28 -3.54 15.43
C LYS A 82 -16.35 -3.11 14.46
N PHE A 83 -15.99 -2.27 13.51
CA PHE A 83 -16.87 -1.86 12.45
C PHE A 83 -16.07 -1.57 11.17
N PHE A 84 -16.79 -1.37 10.08
CA PHE A 84 -16.20 -0.97 8.82
C PHE A 84 -16.70 0.41 8.44
N ASP A 85 -15.76 1.33 8.23
CA ASP A 85 -16.05 2.64 7.67
C ASP A 85 -16.19 2.49 6.15
N GLU A 86 -17.44 2.41 5.70
CA GLU A 86 -17.76 2.28 4.27
C GLU A 86 -17.34 3.51 3.44
N MET A 87 -17.27 4.69 4.05
CA MET A 87 -16.90 5.90 3.32
C MET A 87 -15.40 5.93 3.06
N GLN A 88 -14.61 5.54 4.06
CA GLN A 88 -13.15 5.49 3.95
C GLN A 88 -12.62 4.16 3.43
N GLN A 89 -13.47 3.13 3.33
CA GLN A 89 -13.10 1.77 2.97
C GLN A 89 -12.05 1.20 3.94
N LYS A 90 -12.32 1.31 5.25
CA LYS A 90 -11.39 0.88 6.30
C LYS A 90 -12.08 -0.01 7.33
N PHE A 91 -11.37 -1.03 7.77
CA PHE A 91 -11.68 -1.71 9.02
C PHE A 91 -11.24 -0.85 10.20
N CYS A 92 -12.11 -0.72 11.19
CA CYS A 92 -11.89 0.05 12.41
C CYS A 92 -12.15 -0.83 13.64
N TRP A 93 -11.21 -0.83 14.59
CA TRP A 93 -11.38 -1.50 15.87
C TRP A 93 -11.04 -0.55 17.01
N GLN A 94 -12.07 -0.21 17.79
CA GLN A 94 -11.93 0.70 18.92
C GLN A 94 -11.17 0.03 20.07
N ILE A 95 -10.21 0.76 20.66
CA ILE A 95 -9.54 0.38 21.90
C ILE A 95 -9.52 1.56 22.87
N LEU A 96 -9.59 1.27 24.17
CA LEU A 96 -9.63 2.28 25.22
C LEU A 96 -8.39 2.16 26.12
N ASP A 97 -7.89 3.31 26.56
CA ASP A 97 -6.80 3.38 27.53
C ASP A 97 -7.29 3.35 28.97
N VAL A 98 -6.35 3.44 29.92
CA VAL A 98 -6.63 3.49 31.36
C VAL A 98 -7.45 4.71 31.79
N GLN A 99 -7.54 5.76 30.97
CA GLN A 99 -8.35 6.95 31.20
C GLN A 99 -9.73 6.87 30.52
N GLY A 100 -10.02 5.78 29.80
CA GLY A 100 -11.24 5.61 29.02
C GLY A 100 -11.27 6.42 27.72
N MET A 101 -10.16 7.04 27.31
CA MET A 101 -10.05 7.65 25.99
C MET A 101 -10.00 6.56 24.93
N SER A 102 -10.63 6.79 23.79
CA SER A 102 -10.72 5.81 22.73
C SER A 102 -9.92 6.23 21.50
N ILE A 103 -9.26 5.26 20.88
CA ILE A 103 -8.62 5.37 19.56
C ILE A 103 -9.05 4.18 18.70
N HIS A 104 -8.84 4.28 17.38
CA HIS A 104 -9.15 3.21 16.45
C HIS A 104 -7.88 2.61 15.87
N LEU A 105 -7.78 1.28 15.93
CA LEU A 105 -6.92 0.52 15.04
C LEU A 105 -7.57 0.52 13.66
N THR A 106 -6.84 0.93 12.63
CA THR A 106 -7.34 1.09 11.27
C THR A 106 -6.55 0.24 10.29
N LEU A 107 -7.25 -0.45 9.39
CA LEU A 107 -6.63 -1.17 8.28
C LEU A 107 -7.40 -0.89 6.99
N ASP A 108 -6.70 -0.40 5.97
CA ASP A 108 -7.29 -0.04 4.67
C ASP A 108 -7.75 -1.31 3.93
N TRP A 109 -8.95 -1.29 3.32
CA TRP A 109 -9.50 -2.44 2.59
C TRP A 109 -8.94 -2.55 1.17
N GLN A 110 -7.76 -3.16 1.10
CA GLN A 110 -7.05 -3.50 -0.13
C GLN A 110 -6.97 -5.02 -0.29
N SER A 111 -6.72 -5.50 -1.51
CA SER A 111 -6.52 -6.92 -1.84
C SER A 111 -5.57 -7.60 -0.85
N VAL A 112 -4.42 -6.98 -0.61
CA VAL A 112 -3.36 -7.48 0.29
C VAL A 112 -3.76 -7.57 1.77
N ASN A 113 -4.81 -6.86 2.18
CA ASN A 113 -5.25 -6.79 3.58
C ASN A 113 -6.51 -7.61 3.85
N GLU A 114 -7.12 -8.28 2.86
CA GLU A 114 -8.39 -8.97 3.07
C GLU A 114 -8.29 -10.09 4.12
N ASP A 115 -7.24 -10.90 4.07
CA ASP A 115 -7.02 -11.96 5.05
C ASP A 115 -6.72 -11.40 6.44
N SER A 116 -6.01 -10.27 6.50
CA SER A 116 -5.75 -9.55 7.75
C SER A 116 -7.04 -9.01 8.36
N ILE A 117 -7.94 -8.45 7.55
CA ILE A 117 -9.27 -7.99 8.01
C ILE A 117 -10.11 -9.17 8.47
N LYS A 118 -10.08 -10.30 7.74
CA LYS A 118 -10.79 -11.53 8.12
C LYS A 118 -10.32 -12.07 9.46
N PHE A 119 -9.00 -12.07 9.65
CA PHE A 119 -8.38 -12.42 10.92
C PHE A 119 -8.85 -11.46 12.03
N LEU A 120 -8.76 -10.15 11.80
CA LEU A 120 -9.19 -9.14 12.76
C LEU A 120 -10.67 -9.26 13.13
N GLU A 121 -11.56 -9.59 12.20
CA GLU A 121 -12.97 -9.89 12.48
C GLU A 121 -13.11 -11.09 13.42
N ALA A 122 -12.37 -12.17 13.15
CA ALA A 122 -12.44 -13.44 13.86
C ALA A 122 -11.88 -13.39 15.30
N VAL A 123 -10.87 -12.56 15.54
CA VAL A 123 -10.16 -12.47 16.83
C VAL A 123 -11.11 -12.07 17.96
N ASN A 124 -11.19 -12.83 19.04
CA ASN A 124 -11.91 -12.40 20.25
C ASN A 124 -10.92 -12.11 21.39
N PRO A 125 -10.77 -10.84 21.83
CA PRO A 125 -9.76 -10.49 22.83
C PRO A 125 -9.80 -11.28 24.13
N LYS A 126 -11.00 -11.65 24.59
CA LYS A 126 -11.17 -12.42 25.83
C LYS A 126 -10.79 -13.88 25.64
N LYS A 127 -11.20 -14.49 24.51
CA LYS A 127 -10.89 -15.89 24.19
C LYS A 127 -9.40 -16.08 23.93
N GLU A 128 -8.80 -15.16 23.19
CA GLU A 128 -7.39 -15.20 22.81
C GLU A 128 -6.47 -14.57 23.88
N LYS A 129 -7.03 -14.09 25.00
CA LYS A 129 -6.32 -13.45 26.12
C LYS A 129 -5.34 -12.34 25.67
N LEU A 130 -5.80 -11.45 24.80
CA LEU A 130 -4.96 -10.38 24.25
C LEU A 130 -4.63 -9.35 25.34
N LYS A 131 -3.34 -9.02 25.47
CA LYS A 131 -2.81 -8.04 26.42
C LYS A 131 -2.39 -6.75 25.73
N ALA A 132 -1.77 -6.87 24.57
CA ALA A 132 -1.24 -5.73 23.83
C ALA A 132 -1.32 -5.94 22.33
N VAL A 133 -1.12 -4.86 21.58
CA VAL A 133 -1.03 -4.88 20.11
C VAL A 133 0.21 -4.11 19.67
N VAL A 134 1.01 -4.73 18.82
CA VAL A 134 2.09 -4.08 18.09
C VAL A 134 1.47 -3.36 16.91
N VAL A 135 1.72 -2.06 16.82
CA VAL A 135 1.14 -1.19 15.79
C VAL A 135 2.23 -0.45 15.02
N ARG A 136 1.89 -0.12 13.78
CA ARG A 136 2.61 0.87 12.96
C ARG A 136 1.87 2.20 13.04
N LEU A 137 2.58 3.25 13.42
CA LEU A 137 2.10 4.61 13.45
C LEU A 137 2.33 5.27 12.10
N ASN A 138 1.25 5.73 11.48
CA ASN A 138 1.26 6.47 10.23
C ASN A 138 0.78 7.90 10.50
N THR A 139 1.71 8.84 10.59
CA THR A 139 1.40 10.27 10.76
C THR A 139 0.95 10.88 9.43
N ARG A 140 -0.25 11.44 9.39
CA ARG A 140 -0.82 12.19 8.26
C ARG A 140 -1.18 13.60 8.72
N GLU A 141 -1.49 14.51 7.80
CA GLU A 141 -1.94 15.87 8.15
C GLU A 141 -3.21 15.86 9.02
N ALA A 142 -4.10 14.89 8.81
CA ALA A 142 -5.34 14.71 9.56
C ALA A 142 -5.14 14.01 10.93
N GLY A 143 -3.90 13.73 11.33
CA GLY A 143 -3.57 13.05 12.59
C GLY A 143 -2.89 11.70 12.39
N ILE A 144 -2.97 10.85 13.41
CA ILE A 144 -2.24 9.58 13.45
C ILE A 144 -3.20 8.44 13.06
N SER A 145 -2.82 7.66 12.06
CA SER A 145 -3.45 6.38 11.75
C SER A 145 -2.63 5.26 12.40
N ILE A 146 -3.32 4.32 13.03
CA ILE A 146 -2.71 3.26 13.84
C ILE A 146 -3.03 1.93 13.18
N GLU A 147 -2.04 1.30 12.60
CA GLU A 147 -2.22 0.07 11.84
C GLU A 147 -1.75 -1.13 12.67
N PRO A 148 -2.62 -2.10 12.95
CA PRO A 148 -2.24 -3.25 13.76
C PRO A 148 -1.37 -4.22 12.96
N ILE A 149 -0.28 -4.70 13.55
CA ILE A 149 0.68 -5.62 12.92
C ILE A 149 0.63 -7.01 13.57
N ALA A 150 0.62 -7.05 14.90
CA ALA A 150 0.54 -8.30 15.65
C ALA A 150 -0.13 -8.08 17.01
N PHE A 151 -0.76 -9.11 17.55
CA PHE A 151 -1.24 -9.13 18.93
C PHE A 151 -0.31 -9.90 19.84
N LEU A 152 -0.22 -9.43 21.08
CA LEU A 152 0.50 -10.09 22.16
C LEU A 152 -0.53 -10.63 23.13
N ARG A 153 -0.40 -11.91 23.47
CA ARG A 153 -1.35 -12.64 24.31
C ARG A 153 -0.70 -13.23 25.54
N ASP A 154 -1.51 -13.41 26.56
CA ASP A 154 -1.16 -14.11 27.78
C ASP A 154 -1.18 -15.63 27.50
N GLY A 155 -0.07 -16.15 27.01
CA GLY A 155 0.05 -17.54 26.58
C GLY A 155 0.23 -18.50 27.77
N GLU A 156 -0.60 -19.53 27.87
CA GLU A 156 -0.36 -20.68 28.78
C GLU A 156 0.64 -21.69 28.20
N LYS A 157 0.89 -21.66 26.89
CA LYS A 157 1.79 -22.59 26.18
C LYS A 157 3.01 -21.83 25.64
N GLU A 158 4.18 -22.41 25.86
CA GLU A 158 5.52 -21.81 25.71
C GLU A 158 5.86 -21.15 24.34
N ASN A 159 5.10 -21.37 23.28
CA ASN A 159 5.44 -20.90 21.92
C ASN A 159 4.36 -20.10 21.19
N ASP A 160 3.33 -19.67 21.90
CA ASP A 160 2.17 -19.04 21.27
C ASP A 160 1.82 -17.82 22.13
N THR A 161 2.62 -16.77 21.98
CA THR A 161 2.48 -15.48 22.69
C THR A 161 2.28 -14.31 21.74
N VAL A 162 2.57 -14.52 20.45
CA VAL A 162 2.44 -13.51 19.39
C VAL A 162 1.55 -14.07 18.30
N LEU A 163 0.56 -13.28 17.90
CA LEU A 163 -0.33 -13.57 16.78
C LEU A 163 -0.09 -12.51 15.70
N ASN A 164 0.58 -12.89 14.61
CA ASN A 164 0.82 -12.01 13.49
C ASN A 164 -0.41 -11.96 12.58
N ILE A 165 -0.94 -10.76 12.36
CA ILE A 165 -2.20 -10.57 11.62
C ILE A 165 -2.09 -11.05 10.17
N ALA A 166 -0.92 -10.90 9.55
CA ALA A 166 -0.70 -11.27 8.14
C ALA A 166 -0.37 -12.75 7.94
N PHE A 167 0.18 -13.43 8.96
CA PHE A 167 0.72 -14.78 8.80
C PHE A 167 -0.04 -15.87 9.57
N ASP A 168 -0.79 -15.53 10.62
CA ASP A 168 -1.47 -16.49 11.49
C ASP A 168 -2.97 -16.61 11.22
N PHE A 169 -3.41 -16.35 9.98
CA PHE A 169 -4.82 -16.38 9.59
C PHE A 169 -5.49 -17.75 9.84
N ASP A 170 -4.75 -18.85 9.74
CA ASP A 170 -5.26 -20.20 10.00
C ASP A 170 -5.37 -20.56 11.49
N ARG A 171 -4.72 -19.78 12.39
CA ARG A 171 -4.76 -20.07 13.83
C ARG A 171 -6.10 -19.70 14.46
N ILE A 172 -6.81 -18.74 13.88
CA ILE A 172 -8.09 -18.24 14.41
C ILE A 172 -9.18 -18.56 13.40
N ILE A 173 -9.92 -19.63 13.68
CA ILE A 173 -11.07 -20.01 12.87
C ILE A 173 -12.22 -19.04 13.19
N SER A 174 -12.61 -18.26 12.18
CA SER A 174 -13.78 -17.38 12.29
C SER A 174 -15.06 -18.20 12.44
N VAL A 175 -15.81 -17.95 13.51
CA VAL A 175 -17.19 -18.46 13.65
C VAL A 175 -18.19 -17.52 12.94
N GLN A 176 -17.77 -16.28 12.62
CA GLN A 176 -18.65 -15.20 12.14
C GLN A 176 -17.90 -14.24 11.19
N SER A 177 -17.63 -14.64 9.95
CA SER A 177 -17.04 -13.74 8.93
C SER A 177 -18.10 -13.16 7.98
N GLY A 178 -19.13 -12.52 8.52
CA GLY A 178 -20.21 -11.97 7.70
C GLY A 178 -19.93 -10.59 7.10
N LEU A 179 -19.01 -9.81 7.69
CA LEU A 179 -18.80 -8.41 7.30
C LEU A 179 -18.05 -8.32 5.98
N LEU A 180 -16.90 -8.97 5.86
CA LEU A 180 -16.16 -9.06 4.59
C LEU A 180 -16.99 -9.62 3.45
N GLU A 181 -17.78 -10.67 3.69
CA GLU A 181 -18.66 -11.24 2.67
C GLU A 181 -19.75 -10.25 2.21
N ARG A 182 -20.33 -9.48 3.14
CA ARG A 182 -21.25 -8.39 2.81
C ARG A 182 -20.56 -7.30 1.99
N LEU A 183 -19.33 -6.93 2.32
CA LEU A 183 -18.56 -5.94 1.56
C LEU A 183 -18.25 -6.42 0.15
N ARG A 184 -17.78 -7.66 0.00
CA ARG A 184 -17.50 -8.26 -1.30
C ARG A 184 -18.75 -8.30 -2.18
N LYS A 185 -19.90 -8.65 -1.60
CA LYS A 185 -21.20 -8.61 -2.27
C LYS A 185 -21.63 -7.19 -2.64
N LYS A 186 -21.47 -6.22 -1.74
CA LYS A 186 -21.91 -4.82 -1.92
C LYS A 186 -21.08 -4.07 -2.97
N PHE A 187 -19.76 -4.23 -2.94
CA PHE A 187 -18.83 -3.54 -3.85
C PHE A 187 -18.45 -4.39 -5.07
N GLY A 188 -19.02 -5.58 -5.21
CA GLY A 188 -18.88 -6.40 -6.41
C GLY A 188 -17.49 -7.02 -6.60
N ARG A 189 -16.67 -7.14 -5.56
CA ARG A 189 -15.35 -7.79 -5.65
C ARG A 189 -15.42 -9.29 -5.90
N ASP A 190 -16.53 -9.95 -5.57
CA ASP A 190 -16.73 -11.37 -5.91
C ASP A 190 -16.95 -11.58 -7.43
N LYS A 191 -17.15 -10.51 -8.20
CA LYS A 191 -17.28 -10.57 -9.67
C LYS A 191 -15.93 -10.41 -10.37
N ILE A 192 -14.89 -11.09 -9.90
CA ILE A 192 -13.68 -11.25 -10.72
C ILE A 192 -13.98 -12.29 -11.81
N ALA A 193 -14.32 -11.77 -12.98
CA ALA A 193 -14.44 -12.50 -14.23
C ALA A 193 -13.05 -12.93 -14.72
N THR A 194 -12.49 -14.02 -14.18
CA THR A 194 -11.30 -14.65 -14.77
C THR A 194 -11.26 -16.15 -14.52
N ARG A 195 -12.19 -16.87 -15.14
CA ARG A 195 -11.77 -18.05 -15.92
C ARG A 195 -11.93 -17.67 -17.39
N MET A 196 -10.84 -17.23 -18.02
CA MET A 196 -10.67 -17.52 -19.43
C MET A 196 -10.50 -19.04 -19.53
N THR A 197 -11.60 -19.78 -19.54
CA THR A 197 -11.61 -21.04 -20.27
C THR A 197 -11.32 -20.63 -21.71
N VAL A 198 -10.08 -20.85 -22.12
CA VAL A 198 -9.71 -20.90 -23.53
C VAL A 198 -10.72 -21.84 -24.17
N ALA A 199 -11.71 -21.26 -24.86
CA ALA A 199 -12.65 -22.01 -25.65
C ALA A 199 -11.78 -22.71 -26.70
N GLY A 200 -11.57 -24.02 -26.50
CA GLY A 200 -11.04 -24.87 -27.54
C GLY A 200 -11.92 -24.71 -28.78
N PRO A 201 -11.33 -24.71 -29.99
CA PRO A 201 -12.08 -24.57 -31.22
C PRO A 201 -12.94 -25.83 -31.41
N GLY A 202 -14.24 -25.76 -31.09
CA GLY A 202 -15.10 -26.92 -31.18
C GLY A 202 -16.53 -26.79 -30.65
N SER A 203 -17.19 -25.63 -30.80
CA SER A 203 -18.63 -25.53 -30.56
C SER A 203 -19.26 -24.76 -31.71
N ALA A 204 -19.92 -25.52 -32.58
CA ALA A 204 -20.70 -25.05 -33.70
C ALA A 204 -22.19 -25.08 -33.33
N ALA A 205 -22.89 -24.05 -33.79
CA ALA A 205 -24.34 -23.94 -34.02
C ALA A 205 -25.28 -23.95 -32.81
N GLY A 206 -26.01 -22.84 -32.66
CA GLY A 206 -27.19 -22.72 -31.80
C GLY A 206 -27.58 -21.27 -31.62
N ASP A 207 -28.31 -20.73 -32.60
CA ASP A 207 -29.12 -19.50 -32.51
C ASP A 207 -29.95 -19.49 -31.22
N ASP A 208 -30.03 -18.33 -30.56
CA ASP A 208 -31.32 -17.76 -30.17
C ASP A 208 -31.15 -16.29 -29.75
N ASP A 209 -31.92 -15.45 -30.43
CA ASP A 209 -32.06 -14.01 -30.27
C ASP A 209 -32.60 -13.63 -28.89
N ILE A 210 -31.91 -12.73 -28.20
CA ILE A 210 -32.55 -11.81 -27.24
C ILE A 210 -32.00 -10.40 -27.48
N ASP A 211 -32.81 -9.62 -28.19
CA ASP A 211 -32.70 -8.17 -28.37
C ASP A 211 -32.89 -7.46 -27.01
N GLU A 212 -31.80 -7.26 -26.28
CA GLU A 212 -31.75 -6.45 -25.06
C GLU A 212 -30.80 -5.27 -25.28
N LEU A 213 -31.40 -4.13 -25.63
CA LEU A 213 -30.86 -2.75 -25.65
C LEU A 213 -29.37 -2.63 -25.28
N GLY A 214 -28.53 -2.60 -26.32
CA GLY A 214 -27.07 -2.55 -26.29
C GLY A 214 -26.46 -1.29 -25.68
N LEU A 215 -26.46 -1.23 -24.34
CA LEU A 215 -25.46 -0.50 -23.55
C LEU A 215 -24.56 -1.45 -22.73
N GLN A 216 -24.62 -2.75 -23.02
CA GLN A 216 -23.78 -3.75 -22.40
C GLN A 216 -22.65 -4.15 -23.34
N GLN A 217 -21.42 -4.16 -22.80
CA GLN A 217 -20.21 -4.73 -23.39
C GLN A 217 -19.59 -3.97 -24.58
N ALA A 218 -19.06 -2.78 -24.31
CA ALA A 218 -17.73 -2.48 -24.83
C ALA A 218 -16.74 -3.42 -24.11
N GLY A 219 -16.73 -4.69 -24.53
CA GLY A 219 -15.79 -5.71 -24.07
C GLY A 219 -14.38 -5.16 -24.16
N GLY A 220 -13.56 -5.48 -23.16
CA GLY A 220 -12.21 -4.94 -22.96
C GLY A 220 -11.43 -4.80 -24.26
N ALA A 221 -11.54 -3.64 -24.88
CA ALA A 221 -10.77 -3.29 -26.05
C ALA A 221 -9.35 -3.17 -25.54
N MET A 222 -8.58 -4.26 -25.70
CA MET A 222 -7.15 -4.25 -25.48
C MET A 222 -6.61 -3.00 -26.16
N LEU A 223 -6.04 -2.08 -25.37
CA LEU A 223 -5.45 -0.90 -25.97
C LEU A 223 -4.43 -1.36 -27.01
N PRO A 224 -4.33 -0.63 -28.14
CA PRO A 224 -3.29 -0.89 -29.11
C PRO A 224 -1.93 -0.99 -28.41
N SER A 225 -1.19 -2.06 -28.66
CA SER A 225 0.13 -2.31 -28.06
C SER A 225 1.11 -1.14 -28.27
N SER A 226 0.91 -0.38 -29.34
CA SER A 226 1.61 0.87 -29.64
C SER A 226 1.40 1.95 -28.59
N LEU A 227 0.16 2.14 -28.10
CA LEU A 227 -0.17 3.13 -27.08
C LEU A 227 0.38 2.72 -25.70
N ARG A 228 0.30 1.43 -25.37
CA ARG A 228 0.90 0.90 -24.15
C ARG A 228 2.40 1.17 -24.11
N ARG A 229 3.12 0.81 -25.18
CA ARG A 229 4.56 1.06 -25.31
C ARG A 229 4.88 2.56 -25.23
N LEU A 230 4.04 3.42 -25.80
CA LEU A 230 4.20 4.86 -25.74
C LEU A 230 4.11 5.41 -24.30
N LEU A 231 3.18 4.90 -23.50
CA LEU A 231 3.05 5.25 -22.08
C LEU A 231 4.19 4.68 -21.23
N GLU A 232 4.68 3.49 -21.54
CA GLU A 232 5.89 2.91 -20.92
C GLU A 232 7.13 3.77 -21.20
N ASP A 233 7.35 4.15 -22.47
CA ASP A 233 8.46 5.03 -22.87
C ASP A 233 8.37 6.39 -22.16
N ALA A 234 7.16 6.96 -22.05
CA ALA A 234 6.91 8.20 -21.32
C ALA A 234 7.18 8.06 -19.80
N GLY A 235 6.78 6.94 -19.19
CA GLY A 235 7.05 6.65 -17.79
C GLY A 235 8.54 6.52 -17.47
N VAL A 236 9.29 5.82 -18.33
CA VAL A 236 10.75 5.74 -18.23
C VAL A 236 11.36 7.13 -18.34
N MET A 237 10.90 7.95 -19.28
CA MET A 237 11.38 9.32 -19.43
C MET A 237 11.14 10.17 -18.17
N VAL A 238 9.91 10.20 -17.65
CA VAL A 238 9.54 10.96 -16.44
C VAL A 238 10.36 10.50 -15.22
N THR A 239 10.54 9.19 -15.05
CA THR A 239 11.34 8.62 -13.96
C THR A 239 12.79 9.08 -14.07
N HIS A 240 13.36 9.04 -15.28
CA HIS A 240 14.71 9.51 -15.51
C HIS A 240 14.87 11.02 -15.26
N MET A 241 13.88 11.84 -15.62
CA MET A 241 13.87 13.27 -15.29
C MET A 241 13.80 13.51 -13.77
N ALA A 242 13.07 12.68 -13.04
CA ALA A 242 12.98 12.76 -11.58
C ALA A 242 14.31 12.37 -10.90
N GLU A 243 14.95 11.28 -11.37
CA GLU A 243 16.20 10.75 -10.81
C GLU A 243 17.42 11.63 -11.10
N SER A 244 17.49 12.21 -12.30
CA SER A 244 18.58 13.11 -12.68
C SER A 244 18.52 14.46 -11.94
N GLY A 245 17.44 14.72 -11.20
CA GLY A 245 17.09 16.03 -10.70
C GLY A 245 16.64 16.93 -11.85
N VAL A 246 15.83 17.93 -11.54
CA VAL A 246 15.17 18.87 -12.48
C VAL A 246 16.12 19.55 -13.50
N TYR A 247 17.43 19.38 -13.40
CA TYR A 247 18.36 20.40 -13.83
C TYR A 247 18.98 20.27 -15.20
N ILE A 248 19.25 19.11 -15.81
CA ILE A 248 19.83 19.13 -17.16
C ILE A 248 19.48 17.85 -17.92
N LEU A 249 18.50 17.95 -18.83
CA LEU A 249 18.34 16.95 -19.88
C LEU A 249 19.46 17.13 -20.90
N SER A 250 20.16 16.05 -21.25
CA SER A 250 21.03 16.04 -22.43
C SER A 250 20.24 16.37 -23.69
N ASP A 251 20.88 16.89 -24.73
CA ASP A 251 20.17 17.21 -25.99
C ASP A 251 19.49 15.98 -26.59
N SER A 252 20.09 14.80 -26.42
CA SER A 252 19.48 13.52 -26.82
C SER A 252 18.17 13.23 -26.08
N GLN A 253 18.10 13.58 -24.80
CA GLN A 253 16.92 13.40 -23.94
C GLN A 253 15.84 14.43 -24.25
N LYS A 254 16.22 15.68 -24.53
CA LYS A 254 15.29 16.72 -25.00
C LYS A 254 14.64 16.30 -26.31
N GLN A 255 15.43 15.83 -27.28
CA GLN A 255 14.92 15.32 -28.56
C GLN A 255 13.97 14.13 -28.37
N LYS A 256 14.32 13.18 -27.49
CA LYS A 256 13.44 12.04 -27.15
C LYS A 256 12.12 12.50 -26.52
N ALA A 257 12.16 13.44 -25.57
CA ALA A 257 10.95 13.95 -24.93
C ALA A 257 10.07 14.72 -25.93
N LEU A 258 10.64 15.51 -26.84
CA LEU A 258 9.89 16.17 -27.91
C LEU A 258 9.28 15.17 -28.90
N ALA A 259 10.01 14.11 -29.27
CA ALA A 259 9.46 13.05 -30.11
C ALA A 259 8.30 12.30 -29.41
N LEU A 260 8.41 12.07 -28.09
CA LEU A 260 7.33 11.48 -27.30
C LEU A 260 6.13 12.41 -27.21
N LYS A 261 6.33 13.72 -27.01
CA LYS A 261 5.27 14.73 -27.05
C LYS A 261 4.45 14.63 -28.34
N GLU A 262 5.10 14.67 -29.51
CA GLU A 262 4.37 14.64 -30.80
C GLU A 262 3.57 13.34 -30.95
N ARG A 263 4.14 12.19 -30.58
CA ARG A 263 3.46 10.89 -30.64
C ARG A 263 2.29 10.80 -29.66
N LEU A 264 2.44 11.28 -28.43
CA LEU A 264 1.37 11.31 -27.43
C LEU A 264 0.24 12.26 -27.84
N GLY A 265 0.58 13.43 -28.39
CA GLY A 265 -0.37 14.38 -28.93
C GLY A 265 -1.19 13.80 -30.10
N ALA A 266 -0.54 13.07 -31.01
CA ALA A 266 -1.22 12.37 -32.10
C ALA A 266 -2.18 11.26 -31.62
N CYS A 267 -1.96 10.70 -30.44
CA CYS A 267 -2.86 9.75 -29.79
C CYS A 267 -3.95 10.42 -28.94
N GLY A 268 -4.06 11.76 -28.94
CA GLY A 268 -5.03 12.51 -28.15
C GLY A 268 -4.65 12.72 -26.68
N LEU A 269 -3.44 12.33 -26.27
CA LEU A 269 -2.93 12.51 -24.90
C LEU A 269 -2.29 13.89 -24.72
N THR A 270 -3.04 14.94 -25.07
CA THR A 270 -2.54 16.32 -25.21
C THR A 270 -1.95 16.88 -23.92
N ALA A 271 -2.63 16.71 -22.79
CA ALA A 271 -2.14 17.22 -21.50
C ALA A 271 -0.80 16.59 -21.08
N LEU A 272 -0.63 15.28 -21.29
CA LEU A 272 0.62 14.58 -21.00
C LEU A 272 1.72 15.00 -21.98
N ALA A 273 1.37 15.15 -23.25
CA ALA A 273 2.29 15.64 -24.28
C ALA A 273 2.81 17.04 -23.96
N GLU A 274 1.92 17.97 -23.60
CA GLU A 274 2.27 19.35 -23.24
C GLU A 274 3.18 19.41 -22.01
N ALA A 275 2.86 18.65 -20.96
CA ALA A 275 3.68 18.59 -19.75
C ALA A 275 5.10 18.07 -20.04
N LEU A 276 5.24 16.99 -20.84
CA LEU A 276 6.54 16.48 -21.29
C LEU A 276 7.30 17.48 -22.18
N GLY A 277 6.58 18.15 -23.08
CA GLY A 277 7.14 19.18 -23.96
C GLY A 277 7.69 20.38 -23.19
N ALA A 278 6.95 20.86 -22.19
CA ALA A 278 7.35 21.97 -21.35
C ALA A 278 8.63 21.66 -20.56
N MET A 279 8.81 20.41 -20.10
CA MET A 279 10.05 19.97 -19.46
C MET A 279 11.22 19.89 -20.45
N ALA A 280 10.99 19.47 -21.70
CA ALA A 280 12.03 19.32 -22.71
C ALA A 280 12.55 20.66 -23.27
N LEU A 281 11.65 21.64 -23.38
CA LEU A 281 11.97 23.01 -23.82
C LEU A 281 12.64 23.85 -22.74
N TYR A 282 12.74 23.33 -21.52
CA TYR A 282 13.50 23.98 -20.47
C TYR A 282 15.00 23.93 -20.81
N ASP A 283 15.48 25.01 -21.42
CA ASP A 283 16.88 25.15 -21.75
C ASP A 283 17.64 25.85 -20.61
N SER A 284 18.58 25.14 -20.01
CA SER A 284 19.50 25.64 -18.98
C SER A 284 20.51 26.66 -19.54
N ALA A 285 20.45 26.95 -20.85
CA ALA A 285 21.43 27.74 -21.58
C ALA A 285 21.60 29.17 -21.05
N ASP A 286 20.58 29.75 -20.40
CA ASP A 286 20.71 31.07 -19.76
C ASP A 286 21.15 30.96 -18.29
N GLY A 287 22.24 30.21 -18.07
CA GLY A 287 22.77 29.82 -16.76
C GLY A 287 23.16 30.95 -15.80
N LYS A 288 22.88 32.21 -16.13
CA LYS A 288 23.15 33.39 -15.31
C LYS A 288 21.91 34.03 -14.67
N ASN A 289 20.68 33.70 -15.09
CA ASN A 289 19.46 34.24 -14.49
C ASN A 289 18.51 33.11 -14.06
N ARG A 290 18.84 32.49 -12.93
CA ARG A 290 18.05 31.40 -12.33
C ARG A 290 16.88 31.98 -11.53
N ASP A 291 15.86 32.45 -12.22
CA ASP A 291 14.61 32.80 -11.55
C ASP A 291 13.97 31.55 -10.95
N ASN A 292 13.62 31.62 -9.66
CA ASN A 292 12.98 30.53 -8.92
C ASN A 292 11.61 30.14 -9.51
N SER A 293 10.96 31.03 -10.25
CA SER A 293 9.66 30.79 -10.89
C SER A 293 9.72 29.65 -11.93
N CYS A 294 10.78 29.61 -12.74
CA CYS A 294 10.94 28.58 -13.76
C CYS A 294 11.16 27.18 -13.18
N ARG A 295 11.87 27.09 -12.05
CA ARG A 295 12.11 25.82 -11.35
C ARG A 295 10.82 25.21 -10.83
N SER A 296 9.95 26.07 -10.29
CA SER A 296 8.63 25.66 -9.84
C SER A 296 7.78 25.10 -10.99
N SER A 297 7.94 25.64 -12.21
CA SER A 297 7.21 25.19 -13.39
C SER A 297 7.64 23.79 -13.84
N VAL A 298 8.94 23.49 -13.90
CA VAL A 298 9.42 22.15 -14.31
C VAL A 298 9.02 21.09 -13.29
N ALA A 299 9.16 21.38 -11.99
CA ALA A 299 8.72 20.47 -10.94
C ALA A 299 7.20 20.21 -11.00
N ALA A 300 6.40 21.24 -11.26
CA ALA A 300 4.96 21.09 -11.45
C ALA A 300 4.63 20.21 -12.67
N ASN A 301 5.30 20.43 -13.81
CA ASN A 301 5.11 19.61 -15.02
C ASN A 301 5.53 18.14 -14.81
N LEU A 302 6.55 17.88 -14.00
CA LEU A 302 6.97 16.52 -13.65
C LEU A 302 5.90 15.79 -12.83
N LEU A 303 5.34 16.47 -11.82
CA LEU A 303 4.26 15.94 -11.00
C LEU A 303 2.99 15.69 -11.81
N ILE A 304 2.62 16.64 -12.68
CA ILE A 304 1.47 16.51 -13.59
C ILE A 304 1.67 15.32 -14.53
N SER A 305 2.87 15.17 -15.12
CA SER A 305 3.17 14.04 -16.01
C SER A 305 3.08 12.69 -15.29
N SER A 306 3.63 12.60 -14.08
CA SER A 306 3.55 11.39 -13.26
C SER A 306 2.10 11.05 -12.88
N TYR A 307 1.32 12.05 -12.48
CA TYR A 307 -0.10 11.89 -12.16
C TYR A 307 -0.91 11.41 -13.38
N LEU A 308 -0.75 12.06 -14.53
CA LEU A 308 -1.45 11.69 -15.77
C LEU A 308 -1.09 10.28 -16.23
N LEU A 309 0.20 9.90 -16.14
CA LEU A 309 0.64 8.53 -16.45
C LEU A 309 -0.03 7.50 -15.53
N ASN A 310 -0.07 7.75 -14.22
CA ASN A 310 -0.73 6.86 -13.27
C ASN A 310 -2.24 6.77 -13.54
N LEU A 311 -2.89 7.89 -13.85
CA LEU A 311 -4.31 7.91 -14.20
C LEU A 311 -4.58 7.11 -15.47
N HIS A 312 -3.76 7.25 -16.51
CA HIS A 312 -3.87 6.42 -17.71
C HIS A 312 -3.63 4.94 -17.39
N TRP A 313 -2.62 4.60 -16.61
CA TRP A 313 -2.40 3.21 -16.18
C TRP A 313 -3.54 2.66 -15.34
N GLN A 314 -4.18 3.47 -14.51
CA GLN A 314 -5.38 3.08 -13.75
C GLN A 314 -6.59 2.87 -14.65
N VAL A 315 -6.75 3.63 -15.73
CA VAL A 315 -7.81 3.38 -16.71
C VAL A 315 -7.51 2.11 -17.52
N ILE A 316 -6.27 1.93 -17.95
CA ILE A 316 -5.81 0.78 -18.73
C ILE A 316 -5.91 -0.51 -17.93
N ASN A 317 -5.35 -0.47 -16.72
CA ASN A 317 -5.36 -1.60 -15.80
C ASN A 317 -6.60 -1.57 -14.91
N GLY A 318 -7.55 -0.65 -15.08
CA GLY A 318 -8.83 -0.65 -14.36
C GLY A 318 -9.70 -1.84 -14.70
N GLY A 319 -9.33 -2.58 -15.76
CA GLY A 319 -9.80 -3.96 -16.02
C GLY A 319 -8.98 -5.08 -15.35
N ALA A 320 -7.87 -4.78 -14.65
CA ALA A 320 -6.88 -5.75 -14.14
C ALA A 320 -6.23 -5.40 -12.77
N LEU A 321 -6.47 -4.24 -12.15
CA LEU A 321 -5.81 -3.77 -10.91
C LEU A 321 -6.43 -4.34 -9.62
N ASN A 322 -6.96 -5.56 -9.67
CA ASN A 322 -7.27 -6.34 -8.47
C ASN A 322 -6.16 -7.35 -8.11
N GLU A 323 -5.01 -7.35 -8.78
CA GLU A 323 -3.90 -8.25 -8.46
C GLU A 323 -2.53 -7.54 -8.48
N VAL A 324 -2.19 -6.86 -7.38
CA VAL A 324 -0.84 -6.83 -6.77
C VAL A 324 -1.03 -6.79 -5.25
#